data_AF-A0A380FAY7-F1
#
_entry.id   AF-A0A380FAY7-F1
#
_cell.length_a   1.000
_cell.length_b   1.000
_cell.length_c   1.000
_cell.angle_alpha   90.00
_cell.angle_beta   90.00
_cell.angle_gamma   90.00
#
_symmetry.space_group_name_H-M   'P 1'
#
loop_
_entity.id
_entity.type
_entity.pdbx_description
1 polymer ?
#
loop_
_entity_poly.entity_id
_entity_poly.type
_entity_poly.pdbx_seq_one_letter_code
_entity_poly.pdbx_strand_id
1 'polypeptide(L)'
;MWQVVDMQTPLKRGGMNLEKIIEQAKILEQMKFDFLFFSDALYLDKKTHPDVSSRFEPFTLMSMISTYTKDLGLIVTGSTTFSEPFSLARILSSLDHLSEGRAGWNIVTSGINDTAKNFNGTSNIAHDLRYEQAEEFIQITTQLWDSWKDVHFEEQQEKGYFFK
;
A
#
# COMPACT_ATOMS: atom_id res chain seq x y z
N MET A 1 27.31 12.74 -4.40
CA MET A 1 27.79 11.46 -4.97
C MET A 1 26.78 10.40 -4.57
N TRP A 2 25.95 9.94 -5.50
CA TRP A 2 24.94 8.91 -5.22
C TRP A 2 25.58 7.54 -5.52
N GLN A 3 25.62 6.67 -4.53
CA GLN A 3 25.96 5.27 -4.75
C GLN A 3 24.67 4.52 -5.09
N VAL A 4 24.61 3.96 -6.30
CA VAL A 4 23.59 2.97 -6.65
C VAL A 4 24.09 1.63 -6.11
N VAL A 5 23.38 1.06 -5.14
CA VAL A 5 23.61 -0.32 -4.72
C VAL A 5 23.15 -1.21 -5.86
N ASP A 6 24.08 -1.90 -6.53
CA ASP A 6 23.74 -2.86 -7.58
C ASP A 6 23.05 -4.08 -6.95
N MET A 7 21.72 -4.10 -7.03
CA MET A 7 20.87 -5.22 -6.59
C MET A 7 20.33 -6.05 -7.77
N GLN A 8 20.86 -5.90 -8.99
CA GLN A 8 20.14 -6.34 -10.20
C GLN A 8 20.17 -7.87 -10.46
N THR A 9 21.14 -8.61 -9.94
CA THR A 9 21.42 -9.99 -10.38
C THR A 9 20.47 -11.09 -9.84
N PRO A 10 19.87 -11.00 -8.62
CA PRO A 10 18.94 -12.04 -8.14
C PRO A 10 17.48 -11.90 -8.64
N LEU A 11 17.11 -10.76 -9.23
CA LEU A 11 15.71 -10.31 -9.33
C LEU A 11 14.86 -10.98 -10.42
N LYS A 12 15.47 -11.55 -11.47
CA LYS A 12 14.72 -12.03 -12.66
C LYS A 12 13.99 -13.37 -12.48
N ARG A 13 14.31 -14.15 -11.44
CA ARG A 13 13.71 -15.47 -11.18
C ARG A 13 12.88 -15.55 -9.88
N GLY A 14 12.82 -14.47 -9.10
CA GLY A 14 12.07 -14.39 -7.82
C GLY A 14 10.85 -13.47 -7.88
N GLY A 15 10.23 -13.19 -6.73
CA GLY A 15 9.05 -12.32 -6.60
C GLY A 15 9.27 -10.83 -6.93
N MET A 16 10.50 -10.44 -7.33
CA MET A 16 10.83 -9.10 -7.83
C MET A 16 11.02 -9.06 -9.36
N ASN A 17 10.25 -9.86 -10.11
CA ASN A 17 10.18 -9.77 -11.56
C ASN A 17 8.97 -8.92 -12.00
N LEU A 18 9.21 -7.63 -12.26
CA LEU A 18 8.15 -6.68 -12.61
C LEU A 18 7.41 -7.03 -13.90
N GLU A 19 8.12 -7.46 -14.95
CA GLU A 19 7.52 -7.82 -16.24
C GLU A 19 6.49 -8.95 -16.09
N LYS A 20 6.84 -9.98 -15.30
CA LYS A 20 5.95 -11.09 -15.00
C LYS A 20 4.73 -10.66 -14.19
N ILE A 21 4.89 -9.77 -13.21
CA ILE A 21 3.78 -9.27 -12.41
C ILE A 21 2.81 -8.47 -13.29
N ILE A 22 3.33 -7.63 -14.20
CA ILE A 22 2.51 -6.89 -15.17
C ILE A 22 1.74 -7.85 -16.08
N GLU A 23 2.39 -8.90 -16.58
CA GLU A 23 1.74 -9.93 -17.41
C GLU A 23 0.61 -10.63 -16.63
N GLN A 24 0.87 -11.02 -15.39
CA GLN A 24 -0.14 -11.64 -14.52
C GLN A 24 -1.33 -10.72 -14.25
N ALA A 25 -1.09 -9.45 -13.96
CA ALA A 25 -2.16 -8.47 -13.74
C ALA A 25 -3.06 -8.32 -14.99
N LYS A 26 -2.46 -8.25 -16.19
CA LYS A 26 -3.21 -8.22 -17.45
C LYS A 26 -4.02 -9.49 -17.68
N ILE A 27 -3.47 -10.67 -17.36
CA ILE A 27 -4.19 -11.94 -17.46
C ILE A 27 -5.39 -11.96 -16.51
N LEU A 28 -5.21 -11.55 -15.25
CA LEU A 28 -6.29 -11.50 -14.26
C LEU A 28 -7.44 -10.59 -14.73
N GLU A 29 -7.11 -9.42 -15.26
CA GLU A 29 -8.09 -8.49 -15.83
C GLU A 29 -8.82 -9.08 -17.05
N GLN A 30 -8.09 -9.71 -17.97
CA GLN A 30 -8.70 -10.40 -19.12
C GLN A 30 -9.64 -11.52 -18.69
N MET A 31 -9.31 -12.21 -17.60
CA MET A 31 -10.10 -13.28 -16.99
C MET A 31 -11.20 -12.78 -16.05
N LYS A 32 -11.41 -11.46 -15.97
CA LYS A 32 -12.49 -10.83 -15.19
C LYS A 32 -12.43 -11.11 -13.68
N PHE A 33 -11.23 -11.24 -13.14
CA PHE A 33 -11.05 -11.18 -11.69
C PHE A 33 -11.40 -9.78 -11.19
N ASP A 34 -12.05 -9.70 -10.03
CA ASP A 34 -12.45 -8.43 -9.43
C ASP A 34 -11.24 -7.62 -8.95
N PHE A 35 -10.22 -8.30 -8.40
CA PHE A 35 -9.05 -7.63 -7.86
C PHE A 35 -7.78 -8.49 -7.89
N LEU A 36 -6.65 -7.80 -7.90
CA LEU A 36 -5.35 -8.33 -7.51
C LEU A 36 -5.07 -7.88 -6.06
N PHE A 37 -4.76 -8.85 -5.21
CA PHE A 37 -4.38 -8.61 -3.83
C PHE A 37 -2.88 -8.84 -3.63
N PHE A 38 -2.19 -7.84 -3.07
CA PHE A 38 -0.78 -7.94 -2.73
C PHE A 38 -0.57 -7.77 -1.22
N SER A 39 -0.22 -8.87 -0.56
CA SER A 39 0.07 -8.89 0.87
C SER A 39 1.44 -8.29 1.21
N ASP A 40 1.58 -7.83 2.45
CA ASP A 40 2.84 -7.33 3.00
C ASP A 40 3.21 -8.05 4.30
N ALA A 41 4.48 -7.96 4.66
CA ALA A 41 5.09 -8.53 5.85
C ALA A 41 6.31 -7.68 6.18
N LEU A 42 6.24 -7.09 7.36
CA LEU A 42 7.20 -6.13 7.86
C LEU A 42 8.35 -6.78 8.66
N TYR A 43 8.41 -8.11 8.65
CA TYR A 43 9.44 -8.91 9.30
C TYR A 43 9.70 -10.19 8.50
N LEU A 44 10.98 -10.57 8.41
CA LEU A 44 11.44 -11.77 7.73
C LEU A 44 12.37 -12.54 8.68
N ASP A 45 12.29 -13.87 8.64
CA ASP A 45 13.20 -14.77 9.32
C ASP A 45 13.68 -15.90 8.39
N LYS A 46 14.51 -16.81 8.92
CA LYS A 46 15.05 -17.94 8.14
C LYS A 46 14.00 -18.94 7.66
N LYS A 47 12.78 -18.89 8.22
CA LYS A 47 11.66 -19.79 7.84
C LYS A 47 10.73 -19.11 6.84
N THR A 48 10.92 -17.83 6.59
CA THR A 48 10.07 -17.06 5.68
C THR A 48 10.23 -17.58 4.26
N HIS A 49 9.09 -17.77 3.58
CA HIS A 49 9.07 -18.28 2.22
C HIS A 49 9.88 -17.37 1.28
N PRO A 50 10.71 -17.90 0.37
CA PRO A 50 11.56 -17.09 -0.51
C PRO A 50 10.80 -16.02 -1.30
N ASP A 51 9.58 -16.31 -1.75
CA ASP A 51 8.73 -15.34 -2.48
C ASP A 51 8.29 -14.15 -1.61
N VAL A 52 8.20 -14.33 -0.28
CA VAL A 52 7.91 -13.24 0.66
C VAL A 52 9.17 -12.46 0.97
N SER A 53 10.33 -13.13 0.99
CA SER A 53 11.63 -12.52 1.24
C SER A 53 12.18 -11.70 0.08
N SER A 54 11.71 -11.93 -1.14
CA SER A 54 12.11 -11.20 -2.35
C SER A 54 10.88 -10.74 -3.12
N ARG A 55 10.28 -9.64 -2.66
CA ARG A 55 9.15 -8.96 -3.32
C ARG A 55 9.30 -7.44 -3.23
N PHE A 56 8.55 -6.74 -4.06
CA PHE A 56 8.44 -5.29 -3.98
C PHE A 56 7.58 -4.87 -2.77
N GLU A 57 7.83 -3.65 -2.29
CA GLU A 57 6.90 -2.93 -1.43
C GLU A 57 5.55 -2.75 -2.20
N PRO A 58 4.41 -3.12 -1.60
CA PRO A 58 3.13 -3.27 -2.31
C PRO A 58 2.57 -1.97 -2.89
N PHE A 59 2.67 -0.84 -2.20
CA PHE A 59 2.07 0.42 -2.66
C PHE A 59 2.77 0.95 -3.92
N THR A 60 4.10 0.93 -3.91
CA THR A 60 4.90 1.29 -5.09
C THR A 60 4.62 0.37 -6.26
N LEU A 61 4.54 -0.95 -6.02
CA LEU A 61 4.23 -1.92 -7.07
C LEU A 61 2.82 -1.71 -7.64
N MET A 62 1.79 -1.57 -6.80
CA MET A 62 0.42 -1.37 -7.28
C MET A 62 0.25 -0.03 -8.00
N SER A 63 1.01 1.00 -7.63
CA SER A 63 1.04 2.27 -8.39
C SER A 63 1.57 2.08 -9.81
N MET A 64 2.51 1.15 -10.03
CA MET A 64 2.95 0.77 -11.38
C MET A 64 1.87 -0.05 -12.09
N ILE A 65 1.29 -1.06 -11.43
CA ILE A 65 0.27 -1.94 -12.01
C ILE A 65 -1.01 -1.19 -12.40
N SER A 66 -1.36 -0.11 -11.69
CA SER A 66 -2.52 0.71 -12.03
C SER A 66 -2.44 1.29 -13.44
N THR A 67 -1.23 1.53 -13.97
CA THR A 67 -1.03 2.05 -15.33
C THR A 67 -1.16 0.99 -16.43
N TYR A 68 -1.19 -0.29 -16.09
CA TYR A 68 -1.29 -1.42 -17.03
C TYR A 68 -2.63 -2.16 -16.99
N THR A 69 -3.54 -1.74 -16.12
CA THR A 69 -4.88 -2.31 -15.91
C THR A 69 -5.91 -1.18 -15.84
N LYS A 70 -7.15 -1.45 -16.21
CA LYS A 70 -8.26 -0.48 -16.26
C LYS A 70 -9.41 -0.82 -15.33
N ASP A 71 -9.73 -2.10 -15.16
CA ASP A 71 -10.90 -2.58 -14.42
C ASP A 71 -10.51 -3.36 -13.15
N LEU A 72 -9.26 -3.86 -13.08
CA LEU A 72 -8.81 -4.71 -11.97
C LEU A 72 -8.64 -3.90 -10.67
N GLY A 73 -9.34 -4.28 -9.60
CA GLY A 73 -9.13 -3.72 -8.26
C GLY A 73 -7.72 -3.99 -7.74
N LEU A 74 -7.14 -3.04 -7.00
CA LEU A 74 -5.75 -3.08 -6.52
C LEU A 74 -5.72 -3.02 -4.99
N ILE A 75 -5.74 -4.18 -4.35
CA ILE A 75 -5.81 -4.28 -2.88
C ILE A 75 -4.42 -4.51 -2.30
N VAL A 76 -4.03 -3.67 -1.35
CA VAL A 76 -2.72 -3.72 -0.68
C VAL A 76 -2.86 -3.85 0.83
N THR A 77 -2.02 -4.67 1.44
CA THR A 77 -1.90 -4.72 2.90
C THR A 77 -1.21 -3.47 3.43
N GLY A 78 -1.82 -2.79 4.41
CA GLY A 78 -1.21 -1.69 5.15
C GLY A 78 -1.41 -1.87 6.65
N SER A 79 -0.32 -1.72 7.42
CA SER A 79 -0.32 -1.97 8.87
C SER A 79 -0.69 -0.71 9.66
N THR A 80 -1.75 -0.77 10.48
CA THR A 80 -2.11 0.34 11.39
C THR A 80 -1.13 0.50 12.56
N THR A 81 -0.40 -0.56 12.90
CA THR A 81 0.54 -0.56 14.04
C THR A 81 1.92 0.02 13.71
N PHE A 82 2.30 0.04 12.43
CA PHE A 82 3.66 0.38 11.98
C PHE A 82 3.66 1.43 10.88
N SER A 83 2.60 2.24 10.83
CA SER A 83 2.47 3.37 9.93
C SER A 83 1.90 4.55 10.70
N GLU A 84 2.09 5.74 10.15
CA GLU A 84 1.40 6.94 10.65
C GLU A 84 0.09 7.13 9.87
N PRO A 85 -1.05 7.42 10.53
CA PRO A 85 -2.35 7.58 9.86
C PRO A 85 -2.31 8.55 8.69
N PHE A 86 -1.67 9.71 8.88
CA PHE A 86 -1.54 10.72 7.83
C PHE A 86 -0.76 10.22 6.61
N SER A 87 0.35 9.53 6.86
CA SER A 87 1.21 9.00 5.78
C SER A 87 0.48 7.93 4.98
N LEU A 88 -0.18 6.99 5.66
CA LEU A 88 -0.90 5.91 4.98
C LEU A 88 -2.14 6.44 4.24
N ALA A 89 -2.89 7.38 4.84
CA ALA A 89 -4.02 8.03 4.18
C ALA A 89 -3.60 8.68 2.85
N ARG A 90 -2.49 9.42 2.84
CA ARG A 90 -1.96 10.06 1.63
C ARG A 90 -1.51 9.05 0.58
N ILE A 91 -0.82 7.97 0.98
CA ILE A 91 -0.38 6.93 0.05
C ILE A 91 -1.58 6.24 -0.60
N LEU A 92 -2.61 5.90 0.19
CA LEU A 92 -3.84 5.30 -0.31
C LEU A 92 -4.61 6.24 -1.25
N SER A 93 -4.76 7.52 -0.90
CA SER A 93 -5.39 8.50 -1.80
C SER A 93 -4.62 8.65 -3.11
N SER A 94 -3.29 8.66 -3.07
CA SER A 94 -2.47 8.69 -4.29
C SER A 94 -2.71 7.46 -5.16
N LEU A 95 -2.74 6.26 -4.58
CA LEU A 95 -3.04 5.04 -5.33
C LEU A 95 -4.46 5.06 -5.89
N ASP A 96 -5.43 5.56 -5.12
CA ASP A 96 -6.81 5.71 -5.56
C ASP A 96 -6.91 6.62 -6.78
N HIS A 97 -6.29 7.81 -6.74
CA HIS A 97 -6.23 8.72 -7.88
C HIS A 97 -5.48 8.11 -9.09
N LEU A 98 -4.32 7.48 -8.88
CA LEU A 98 -3.53 6.84 -9.94
C LEU A 98 -4.24 5.64 -10.58
N SER A 99 -5.17 5.03 -9.86
CA SER A 99 -5.93 3.87 -10.31
C SER A 99 -7.34 4.21 -10.73
N GLU A 100 -7.75 5.48 -10.68
CA GLU A 100 -9.11 5.93 -11.00
C GLU A 100 -10.18 5.23 -10.13
N GLY A 101 -9.94 5.16 -8.81
CA GLY A 101 -10.93 4.65 -7.84
C GLY A 101 -10.89 3.14 -7.59
N ARG A 102 -9.79 2.46 -7.94
CA ARG A 102 -9.65 1.00 -7.84
C ARG A 102 -8.84 0.54 -6.63
N ALA A 103 -8.36 1.46 -5.80
CA ALA A 103 -7.50 1.11 -4.67
C ALA A 103 -8.31 0.46 -3.54
N GLY A 104 -7.72 -0.56 -2.91
CA GLY A 104 -8.27 -1.19 -1.71
C GLY A 104 -7.21 -1.33 -0.61
N TRP A 105 -7.65 -1.21 0.64
CA TRP A 105 -6.78 -1.37 1.80
C TRP A 105 -7.18 -2.61 2.60
N ASN A 106 -6.28 -3.59 2.65
CA ASN A 106 -6.36 -4.70 3.58
C ASN A 106 -5.70 -4.29 4.92
N ILE A 107 -6.54 -4.01 5.91
CA ILE A 107 -6.15 -3.47 7.20
C ILE A 107 -5.57 -4.59 8.06
N VAL A 108 -4.34 -4.42 8.53
CA VAL A 108 -3.71 -5.37 9.45
C VAL A 108 -3.06 -4.66 10.63
N THR A 109 -2.92 -5.36 11.74
CA THR A 109 -2.22 -4.88 12.94
C THR A 109 -0.81 -5.45 13.09
N SER A 110 -0.34 -6.24 12.12
CA SER A 110 0.98 -6.91 12.12
C SER A 110 1.28 -7.73 13.39
N GLY A 111 0.81 -8.98 13.46
CA GLY A 111 0.86 -9.81 14.67
C GLY A 111 2.21 -10.41 15.07
N ILE A 112 3.26 -10.29 14.25
CA ILE A 112 4.56 -10.89 14.54
C ILE A 112 5.33 -9.99 15.51
N ASN A 113 5.62 -10.47 16.72
CA ASN A 113 6.28 -9.67 17.77
C ASN A 113 7.62 -9.07 17.32
N ASP A 114 8.38 -9.80 16.53
CA ASP A 114 9.68 -9.35 16.06
C ASP A 114 9.60 -8.26 14.99
N THR A 115 8.42 -7.98 14.43
CA THR A 115 8.21 -6.82 13.57
C THR A 115 8.60 -5.52 14.27
N ALA A 116 8.29 -5.38 15.57
CA ALA A 116 8.66 -4.20 16.34
C ALA A 116 10.16 -3.88 16.29
N LYS A 117 11.03 -4.88 16.15
CA LYS A 117 12.49 -4.70 16.08
C LYS A 117 12.93 -3.91 14.85
N ASN A 118 12.16 -3.94 13.76
CA ASN A 118 12.40 -3.14 12.56
C ASN A 118 11.93 -1.68 12.70
N PHE A 119 11.14 -1.37 13.74
CA PHE A 119 10.52 -0.06 13.97
C PHE A 119 10.93 0.52 15.34
N ASN A 120 12.17 0.27 15.76
CA ASN A 120 12.76 0.77 17.03
C ASN A 120 12.05 0.28 18.31
N GLY A 121 11.21 -0.74 18.23
CA GLY A 121 10.56 -1.38 19.37
C GLY A 121 11.22 -2.70 19.77
N THR A 122 10.75 -3.29 20.88
CA THR A 122 11.25 -4.57 21.40
C THR A 122 10.29 -5.74 21.18
N SER A 123 8.98 -5.47 21.24
CA SER A 123 7.90 -6.43 20.99
C SER A 123 6.64 -5.67 20.59
N ASN A 124 5.67 -6.36 19.99
CA ASN A 124 4.37 -5.75 19.74
C ASN A 124 3.62 -5.49 21.05
N ILE A 125 2.82 -4.43 21.04
CA ILE A 125 1.82 -4.22 22.07
C ILE A 125 0.76 -5.35 22.07
N ALA A 126 0.01 -5.45 23.17
CA ALA A 126 -1.00 -6.49 23.36
C ALA A 126 -2.00 -6.56 22.21
N HIS A 127 -2.51 -7.77 21.93
CA HIS A 127 -3.41 -8.04 20.81
C HIS A 127 -4.61 -7.08 20.78
N ASP A 128 -5.35 -6.99 21.89
CA ASP A 128 -6.56 -6.17 21.98
C ASP A 128 -6.27 -4.68 21.78
N LEU A 129 -5.18 -4.19 22.39
CA LEU A 129 -4.77 -2.80 22.24
C LEU A 129 -4.40 -2.45 20.79
N ARG A 130 -3.86 -3.40 20.01
CA ARG A 130 -3.62 -3.16 18.58
C ARG A 130 -4.90 -2.95 17.79
N TYR A 131 -5.99 -3.62 18.16
CA TYR A 131 -7.28 -3.44 17.49
C TYR A 131 -7.97 -2.15 17.93
N GLU A 132 -7.85 -1.75 19.19
CA GLU A 132 -8.29 -0.44 19.67
C GLU A 132 -7.57 0.70 18.91
N GLN A 133 -6.24 0.62 18.79
CA GLN A 133 -5.47 1.57 17.99
C GLN A 133 -5.81 1.51 16.50
N ALA A 134 -6.13 0.34 15.95
CA ALA A 134 -6.54 0.21 14.57
C ALA A 134 -7.88 0.92 14.30
N GLU A 135 -8.82 0.86 15.25
CA GLU A 135 -10.10 1.57 15.13
C GLU A 135 -9.88 3.09 15.09
N GLU A 136 -9.09 3.64 16.02
CA GLU A 136 -8.74 5.06 16.02
C GLU A 136 -7.99 5.46 14.73
N PHE A 137 -7.05 4.62 14.28
CA PHE A 137 -6.32 4.85 13.03
C PHE A 137 -7.28 4.99 11.84
N ILE A 138 -8.23 4.06 11.70
CA ILE A 138 -9.22 4.09 10.61
C ILE A 138 -10.04 5.36 10.71
N GLN A 139 -10.50 5.73 11.90
CA GLN A 139 -11.27 6.98 12.10
C GLN A 139 -10.47 8.21 11.66
N ILE A 140 -9.19 8.32 12.00
CA ILE A 140 -8.32 9.42 11.58
C ILE A 140 -8.16 9.42 10.07
N THR A 141 -7.86 8.26 9.47
CA THR A 141 -7.69 8.12 8.02
C THR A 141 -8.96 8.52 7.26
N THR A 142 -10.14 8.09 7.71
CA THR A 142 -11.42 8.49 7.10
C THR A 142 -11.67 9.99 7.24
N GLN A 143 -11.40 10.58 8.40
CA GLN A 143 -11.53 12.03 8.60
C GLN A 143 -10.57 12.83 7.69
N LEU A 144 -9.36 12.33 7.46
CA LEU A 144 -8.41 12.97 6.54
C LEU A 144 -8.93 12.98 5.10
N TRP A 145 -9.51 11.87 4.64
CA TRP A 145 -10.13 11.81 3.30
C TRP A 145 -11.36 12.72 3.20
N ASP A 146 -12.16 12.76 4.26
CA ASP A 146 -13.37 13.58 4.32
C ASP A 146 -13.11 15.08 4.50
N SER A 147 -11.88 15.47 4.87
CA SER A 147 -11.52 16.87 5.15
C SER A 147 -11.65 17.82 3.96
N TRP A 148 -11.79 17.28 2.74
CA TRP A 148 -11.95 18.04 1.49
C TRP A 148 -13.40 18.06 0.97
N LYS A 149 -14.37 17.47 1.67
CA LYS A 149 -15.76 17.35 1.18
C LYS A 149 -16.43 18.69 0.86
N ASP A 150 -16.06 19.75 1.57
CA ASP A 150 -16.62 21.09 1.40
C ASP A 150 -15.84 21.95 0.38
N VAL A 151 -14.87 21.37 -0.34
CA VAL A 151 -14.08 22.08 -1.35
C VAL A 151 -14.74 21.95 -2.72
N HIS A 152 -15.27 23.08 -3.21
CA HIS A 152 -15.92 23.17 -4.53
C HIS A 152 -14.92 23.59 -5.62
N PHE A 153 -14.14 22.63 -6.13
CA PHE A 153 -13.05 22.88 -7.09
C PHE A 153 -13.46 23.65 -8.35
N GLU A 154 -14.58 23.28 -8.98
CA GLU A 154 -15.05 23.90 -10.23
C GLU A 154 -15.35 25.40 -10.06
N GLU A 155 -16.00 25.77 -8.95
CA GLU A 155 -16.33 27.16 -8.62
C GLU A 155 -15.08 28.01 -8.33
N GLN A 156 -14.04 27.42 -7.74
CA GLN A 156 -12.79 28.12 -7.47
C GLN A 156 -12.00 28.37 -8.77
N GLN A 157 -11.99 27.40 -9.69
CA GLN A 157 -11.30 27.51 -10.96
C GLN A 157 -11.85 28.67 -11.81
N GLU A 158 -13.18 28.84 -11.88
CA GLU A 158 -13.81 29.98 -12.57
C GLU A 158 -13.40 31.34 -11.98
N LYS A 159 -13.12 31.38 -10.68
CA LYS A 159 -12.70 32.60 -9.96
C LYS A 159 -11.19 32.83 -9.98
N GLY A 160 -10.41 31.95 -10.63
CA GLY A 160 -8.95 32.05 -10.73
C GLY A 160 -8.20 31.60 -9.47
N TYR A 161 -8.84 30.86 -8.57
CA TYR A 161 -8.23 30.28 -7.38
C TYR A 161 -8.16 28.75 -7.50
N PHE A 162 -7.09 28.14 -6.98
CA PHE A 162 -6.98 26.67 -6.92
C PHE A 162 -7.53 26.11 -5.60
N PHE A 163 -7.33 26.83 -4.49
CA PHE A 163 -7.95 26.62 -3.19
C PHE A 163 -8.25 27.98 -2.54
N LYS A 164 -9.27 28.06 -1.68
CA LYS A 164 -9.56 29.25 -0.87
C LYS A 164 -9.63 28.87 0.61
#